data_AF-A0A0M1P8C2-F1
#
_entry.id   AF-A0A0M1P8C2-F1
#
_cell.length_a   1.000
_cell.length_b   1.000
_cell.length_c   1.000
_cell.angle_alpha   90.00
_cell.angle_beta   90.00
_cell.angle_gamma   90.00
#
_symmetry.space_group_name_H-M   'P 1'
#
loop_
_entity.id
_entity.type
_entity.pdbx_description
1 polymer ?
#
loop_
_entity_poly.entity_id
_entity_poly.type
_entity_poly.pdbx_seq_one_letter_code
_entity_poly.pdbx_strand_id
1 'polypeptide(L)'
;MNDFQRELQSIFSERFSFVFVDEMQDTSLLQMQVLEKTFDKEKVTFQCFGDPQQTIYESDDNGCAWEPRDPLLIKNSNRLSESIAKAADVVALNPYGMQGRKSQNGVLLQPVIITYKDDDVSHVLEAFSKLIVKHKLSERDNTIFKAVGMVKDKNEGLSIKSYFLNLRSSRLEVR
;
A
#
# COMPACT_ATOMS: atom_id res chain seq x y z
N MET A 1 37.70 0.81 6.25
CA MET A 1 37.11 1.28 4.97
C MET A 1 38.24 1.34 3.96
N ASN A 2 38.13 0.70 2.79
CA ASN A 2 39.21 0.74 1.80
C ASN A 2 39.22 2.08 1.05
N ASP A 3 40.30 2.38 0.33
CA ASP A 3 40.50 3.69 -0.33
C ASP A 3 39.41 4.00 -1.35
N PHE A 4 39.03 2.99 -2.14
CA PHE A 4 37.98 3.11 -3.15
C PHE A 4 36.62 3.46 -2.55
N GLN A 5 36.25 2.82 -1.43
CA GLN A 5 34.99 3.13 -0.74
C GLN A 5 34.99 4.57 -0.20
N ARG A 6 36.14 5.07 0.32
CA ARG A 6 36.26 6.45 0.80
C ARG A 6 36.13 7.47 -0.33
N GLU A 7 36.75 7.19 -1.47
CA GLU A 7 36.66 8.04 -2.66
C GLU A 7 35.21 8.13 -3.16
N LEU A 8 34.53 6.98 -3.29
CA LEU A 8 33.11 6.96 -3.64
C LEU A 8 32.27 7.75 -2.65
N GLN A 9 32.46 7.54 -1.34
CA GLN A 9 31.69 8.26 -0.33
C GLN A 9 31.90 9.78 -0.45
N SER A 10 33.13 10.24 -0.68
CA SER A 10 33.41 11.68 -0.89
C SER A 10 32.68 12.22 -2.11
N ILE A 11 32.82 11.55 -3.27
CA ILE A 11 32.22 11.99 -4.54
C ILE A 11 30.70 12.09 -4.42
N PHE A 12 30.06 11.07 -3.85
CA PHE A 12 28.60 11.07 -3.70
C PHE A 12 28.14 12.12 -2.69
N SER A 13 28.86 12.32 -1.59
CA SER A 13 28.49 13.30 -0.56
C SER A 13 28.73 14.75 -0.99
N GLU A 14 29.69 14.99 -1.88
CA GLU A 14 29.89 16.30 -2.51
C GLU A 14 28.83 16.58 -3.58
N ARG A 15 28.37 15.55 -4.27
CA ARG A 15 27.37 15.67 -5.34
C ARG A 15 25.94 15.82 -4.82
N PHE A 16 25.59 15.14 -3.73
CA PHE A 16 24.23 15.10 -3.21
C PHE A 16 24.18 15.64 -1.78
N SER A 17 23.62 16.83 -1.61
CA SER A 17 23.37 17.39 -0.26
C SER A 17 22.16 16.77 0.43
N PHE A 18 21.24 16.18 -0.35
CA PHE A 18 20.00 15.56 0.12
C PHE A 18 19.78 14.22 -0.57
N VAL A 19 19.41 13.20 0.20
CA VAL A 19 19.03 11.89 -0.29
C VAL A 19 17.71 11.49 0.35
N PHE A 20 16.71 11.24 -0.49
CA PHE A 20 15.38 10.78 -0.09
C PHE A 20 15.15 9.38 -0.63
N VAL A 21 14.75 8.46 0.23
CA VAL A 21 14.41 7.08 -0.16
C VAL A 21 12.95 6.84 0.19
N ASP A 22 12.14 6.57 -0.81
CA ASP A 22 10.73 6.19 -0.66
C ASP A 22 10.59 4.67 -0.66
N GLU A 23 9.48 4.16 -0.14
CA GLU A 23 9.21 2.72 0.02
C GLU A 23 10.37 1.95 0.70
N MET A 24 10.95 2.56 1.74
CA MET A 24 12.13 2.02 2.43
C MET A 24 11.90 0.61 3.02
N GLN A 25 10.65 0.28 3.34
CA GLN A 25 10.26 -1.05 3.85
C GLN A 25 10.45 -2.19 2.84
N ASP A 26 10.57 -1.88 1.54
CA ASP A 26 10.84 -2.85 0.47
C ASP A 26 12.33 -2.89 0.07
N THR A 27 13.19 -2.20 0.84
CA THR A 27 14.64 -2.19 0.62
C THR A 27 15.31 -3.36 1.34
N SER A 28 15.99 -4.22 0.58
CA SER A 28 16.72 -5.37 1.14
C SER A 28 17.92 -4.95 2.00
N LEU A 29 18.39 -5.84 2.89
CA LEU A 29 19.56 -5.60 3.73
C LEU A 29 20.81 -5.18 2.94
N LEU A 30 21.05 -5.81 1.78
CA LEU A 30 22.17 -5.46 0.91
C LEU A 30 22.04 -4.03 0.37
N GLN A 31 20.85 -3.64 -0.08
CA GLN A 31 20.60 -2.29 -0.58
C GLN A 31 20.75 -1.24 0.52
N MET A 32 20.27 -1.53 1.73
CA MET A 32 20.48 -0.66 2.90
C MET A 32 21.98 -0.48 3.18
N GLN A 33 22.75 -1.57 3.23
CA GLN A 33 24.20 -1.49 3.45
C GLN A 33 24.93 -0.68 2.39
N VAL A 34 24.48 -0.75 1.13
CA VAL A 34 25.01 0.10 0.05
C VAL A 34 24.70 1.56 0.36
N LEU A 35 23.43 1.91 0.59
CA LEU A 35 23.01 3.28 0.89
C LEU A 35 23.78 3.87 2.07
N GLU A 36 23.98 3.11 3.14
CA GLU A 36 24.71 3.56 4.33
C GLU A 36 26.20 3.82 4.08
N LYS A 37 26.81 3.08 3.15
CA LYS A 37 28.24 3.22 2.82
C LYS A 37 28.50 4.26 1.73
N THR A 38 27.49 4.60 0.93
CA THR A 38 27.61 5.54 -0.20
C THR A 38 27.67 6.99 0.25
N PHE A 39 27.03 7.36 1.37
CA PHE A 39 26.93 8.75 1.80
C PHE A 39 27.57 8.98 3.16
N ASP A 40 28.22 10.13 3.33
CA ASP A 40 28.67 10.65 4.62
C ASP A 40 27.48 11.33 5.30
N LYS A 41 26.94 10.69 6.36
CA LYS A 41 25.74 11.14 7.08
C LYS A 41 25.93 12.49 7.80
N GLU A 42 27.17 12.95 7.98
CA GLU A 42 27.47 14.28 8.55
C GLU A 42 27.44 15.40 7.49
N LYS A 43 27.59 15.05 6.21
CA LYS A 43 27.59 16.01 5.08
C LYS A 43 26.27 16.01 4.31
N VAL A 44 25.55 14.89 4.33
CA VAL A 44 24.34 14.67 3.53
C VAL A 44 23.14 14.53 4.44
N THR A 45 22.08 15.30 4.17
CA THR A 45 20.79 15.06 4.81
C THR A 45 20.14 13.83 4.18
N PHE A 46 20.03 12.75 4.95
CA PHE A 46 19.46 11.48 4.49
C PHE A 46 18.11 11.22 5.19
N GLN A 47 17.03 11.07 4.42
CA GLN A 47 15.69 10.83 4.97
C GLN A 47 15.00 9.68 4.24
N CYS A 48 14.45 8.76 5.03
CA CYS A 48 13.71 7.60 4.56
C CYS A 48 12.22 7.80 4.80
N PHE A 49 11.42 7.37 3.84
CA PHE A 49 9.97 7.30 3.91
C PHE A 49 9.53 5.87 3.68
N GLY A 50 8.52 5.43 4.41
CA GLY A 50 7.99 4.09 4.30
C GLY A 50 7.12 3.73 5.49
N ASP A 51 6.50 2.56 5.40
CA ASP A 51 5.70 1.97 6.46
C ASP A 51 6.13 0.50 6.63
N PRO A 52 6.86 0.14 7.70
CA PRO A 52 7.26 -1.24 7.94
C PRO A 52 6.11 -2.25 7.98
N GLN A 53 4.87 -1.79 8.18
CA GLN A 53 3.68 -2.65 8.18
C GLN A 53 3.12 -2.92 6.78
N GLN A 54 3.70 -2.31 5.73
CA GLN A 54 3.33 -2.49 4.34
C GLN A 54 4.39 -3.27 3.54
N THR A 55 5.35 -3.92 4.21
CA THR A 55 6.31 -4.80 3.55
C THR A 55 5.57 -5.95 2.87
N ILE A 56 5.73 -6.04 1.55
CA ILE A 56 5.14 -7.08 0.71
C ILE A 56 6.19 -7.90 -0.04
N TYR A 57 7.45 -7.45 -0.02
CA TYR A 57 8.57 -8.11 -0.70
C TYR A 57 9.57 -8.66 0.30
N GLU A 58 9.31 -9.85 0.85
CA GLU A 58 10.37 -10.65 1.45
C GLU A 58 10.28 -12.09 0.97
N SER A 59 11.36 -12.57 0.37
CA SER A 59 11.44 -13.92 -0.20
C SER A 59 11.55 -15.02 0.87
N ASP A 60 11.76 -14.67 2.15
CA ASP A 60 12.09 -15.63 3.19
C ASP A 60 11.65 -15.14 4.60
N ASP A 61 10.34 -14.97 4.84
CA ASP A 61 9.68 -14.91 6.18
C ASP A 61 10.27 -13.99 7.29
N ASN A 62 11.19 -13.08 7.00
CA ASN A 62 11.91 -12.33 8.03
C ASN A 62 11.25 -10.99 8.43
N GLY A 63 10.26 -10.52 7.67
CA GLY A 63 9.61 -9.22 7.88
C GLY A 63 10.54 -8.03 7.66
N CYS A 64 9.97 -6.82 7.55
CA CYS A 64 10.68 -5.59 7.18
C CYS A 64 12.12 -5.48 7.73
N ALA A 65 13.12 -5.62 6.86
CA ALA A 65 14.52 -5.44 7.23
C ALA A 65 14.86 -4.03 7.76
N TRP A 66 14.05 -3.03 7.40
CA TRP A 66 14.25 -1.65 7.80
C TRP A 66 13.61 -1.34 9.16
N GLU A 67 14.42 -0.86 10.11
CA GLU A 67 13.96 -0.27 11.35
C GLU A 67 14.12 1.27 11.33
N PRO A 68 13.03 2.04 11.38
CA PRO A 68 13.11 3.50 11.44
C PRO A 68 13.82 3.99 12.71
N ARG A 69 14.80 4.90 12.54
CA ARG A 69 15.54 5.53 13.66
C ARG A 69 14.99 6.93 13.91
N ASP A 70 14.53 7.20 15.13
CA ASP A 70 13.86 8.44 15.54
C ASP A 70 12.73 8.89 14.56
N PRO A 71 11.71 8.03 14.35
CA PRO A 71 10.73 8.26 13.29
C PRO A 71 9.76 9.40 13.61
N LEU A 72 9.49 10.24 12.60
CA LEU A 72 8.34 11.14 12.59
C LEU A 72 7.13 10.41 12.00
N LEU A 73 6.07 10.24 12.81
CA LEU A 73 4.88 9.49 12.41
C LEU A 73 3.83 10.39 11.73
N ILE A 74 3.42 10.02 10.52
CA ILE A 74 2.28 10.63 9.82
C ILE A 74 1.04 9.79 10.07
N LYS A 75 0.30 10.14 11.14
CA LYS A 75 -0.90 9.37 11.54
C LYS A 75 -2.15 9.72 10.73
N ASN A 76 -2.19 10.92 10.13
CA ASN A 76 -3.36 11.43 9.43
C ASN A 76 -3.39 10.96 7.97
N SER A 77 -4.37 10.14 7.62
CA SER A 77 -4.63 9.72 6.26
C SER A 77 -5.62 10.67 5.58
N ASN A 78 -5.18 11.27 4.47
CA ASN A 78 -6.05 12.01 3.56
C ASN A 78 -6.84 11.09 2.60
N ARG A 79 -6.48 9.80 2.55
CA ARG A 79 -7.05 8.82 1.61
C ARG A 79 -8.15 7.97 2.25
N LEU A 80 -7.99 7.61 3.52
CA LEU A 80 -8.92 6.72 4.21
C LEU A 80 -9.98 7.51 4.98
N SER A 81 -11.21 7.00 5.04
CA SER A 81 -12.19 7.49 6.00
C SER A 81 -11.82 7.03 7.41
N GLU A 82 -12.34 7.73 8.43
CA GLU A 82 -12.14 7.34 9.84
C GLU A 82 -12.53 5.87 10.12
N SER A 83 -13.61 5.39 9.51
CA SER A 83 -14.04 3.99 9.63
C SER A 83 -13.04 2.98 9.06
N ILE A 84 -12.45 3.27 7.89
CA ILE A 84 -11.46 2.40 7.26
C ILE A 84 -10.14 2.47 8.02
N ALA A 85 -9.69 3.66 8.41
CA ALA A 85 -8.47 3.83 9.19
C ALA A 85 -8.54 3.07 10.52
N LYS A 86 -9.67 3.13 11.22
CA LYS A 86 -9.88 2.38 12.46
C LYS A 86 -9.81 0.87 12.25
N ALA A 87 -10.42 0.37 11.18
CA ALA A 87 -10.37 -1.06 10.87
C ALA A 87 -8.95 -1.50 10.47
N ALA A 88 -8.23 -0.70 9.69
CA ALA A 88 -6.86 -0.96 9.27
C ALA A 88 -5.90 -0.98 10.46
N ASP A 89 -6.02 -0.02 11.39
CA ASP A 89 -5.17 0.06 12.59
C ASP A 89 -5.36 -1.15 13.51
N VAL A 90 -6.58 -1.72 13.59
CA VAL A 90 -6.86 -2.92 14.40
C VAL A 90 -6.17 -4.18 13.87
N VAL A 91 -6.02 -4.31 12.55
CA VAL A 91 -5.41 -5.49 11.93
C VAL A 91 -3.91 -5.33 11.66
N ALA A 92 -3.36 -4.17 12.01
CA ALA A 92 -1.95 -3.86 11.87
C ALA A 92 -1.12 -4.68 12.88
N LEU A 93 0.08 -5.11 12.49
CA LEU A 93 1.00 -5.85 13.37
C LEU A 93 1.39 -5.02 14.61
N ASN A 94 1.60 -3.73 14.42
CA ASN A 94 1.95 -2.73 15.41
C ASN A 94 1.07 -1.49 15.22
N PRO A 95 -0.15 -1.44 15.79
CA PRO A 95 -1.05 -0.31 15.67
C PRO A 95 -0.38 1.00 16.13
N TYR A 96 -0.53 2.09 15.37
CA TYR A 96 0.08 3.39 15.68
C TYR A 96 -0.94 4.51 15.84
N GLY A 97 -2.24 4.18 15.78
CA GLY A 97 -3.34 5.11 15.93
C GLY A 97 -3.59 5.89 14.63
N MET A 98 -3.73 5.16 13.51
CA MET A 98 -4.07 5.74 12.22
C MET A 98 -5.38 6.55 12.29
N GLN A 99 -5.37 7.77 11.76
CA GLN A 99 -6.49 8.70 11.78
C GLN A 99 -6.98 8.94 10.35
N GLY A 100 -8.21 8.52 10.07
CA GLY A 100 -8.83 8.77 8.77
C GLY A 100 -9.53 10.12 8.70
N ARG A 101 -9.87 10.54 7.49
CA ARG A 101 -10.67 11.74 7.25
C ARG A 101 -12.04 11.61 7.89
N LYS A 102 -12.42 12.62 8.68
CA LYS A 102 -13.78 12.74 9.23
C LYS A 102 -14.79 12.96 8.11
N SER A 103 -15.96 12.34 8.24
CA SER A 103 -17.06 12.56 7.30
C SER A 103 -17.63 13.96 7.52
N GLN A 104 -17.74 14.75 6.45
CA GLN A 104 -18.36 16.08 6.50
C GLN A 104 -19.88 16.00 6.71
N ASN A 105 -20.50 14.89 6.31
CA ASN A 105 -21.95 14.69 6.36
C ASN A 105 -22.36 13.64 7.42
N GLY A 106 -21.46 13.27 8.34
CA GLY A 106 -21.72 12.33 9.45
C GLY A 106 -21.89 10.85 9.06
N VAL A 107 -22.14 10.52 7.80
CA VAL A 107 -22.27 9.13 7.35
C VAL A 107 -20.87 8.54 7.12
N LEU A 108 -20.48 7.61 7.98
CA LEU A 108 -19.30 6.75 7.83
C LEU A 108 -19.75 5.31 7.56
N LEU A 109 -19.33 4.75 6.44
CA LEU A 109 -19.58 3.35 6.12
C LEU A 109 -18.47 2.51 6.70
N GLN A 110 -18.84 1.45 7.41
CA GLN A 110 -17.87 0.45 7.85
C GLN A 110 -17.39 -0.36 6.65
N PRO A 111 -16.12 -0.83 6.64
CA PRO A 111 -15.67 -1.81 5.66
C PRO A 111 -16.58 -3.05 5.67
N VAL A 112 -16.87 -3.59 4.49
CA VAL A 112 -17.71 -4.78 4.33
C VAL A 112 -16.90 -5.87 3.65
N ILE A 113 -16.86 -7.06 4.26
CA ILE A 113 -16.31 -8.27 3.67
C ILE A 113 -17.47 -9.05 3.06
N ILE A 114 -17.41 -9.33 1.76
CA ILE A 114 -18.37 -10.20 1.08
C ILE A 114 -17.77 -11.61 1.05
N THR A 115 -18.46 -12.56 1.67
CA THR A 115 -18.09 -13.98 1.65
C THR A 115 -18.99 -14.74 0.67
N TYR A 116 -18.48 -15.84 0.14
CA TYR A 116 -19.15 -16.73 -0.80
C TYR A 116 -18.60 -18.15 -0.63
N LYS A 117 -19.25 -19.15 -1.24
CA LYS A 117 -18.75 -20.52 -1.20
C LYS A 117 -17.67 -20.70 -2.27
N ASP A 118 -16.66 -21.52 -1.99
CA ASP A 118 -15.54 -21.74 -2.91
C ASP A 118 -15.98 -22.20 -4.32
N ASP A 119 -17.13 -22.88 -4.41
CA ASP A 119 -17.72 -23.38 -5.66
C ASP A 119 -18.70 -22.41 -6.34
N ASP A 120 -19.04 -21.27 -5.73
CA ASP A 120 -19.97 -20.30 -6.28
C ASP A 120 -19.59 -18.84 -5.95
N VAL A 121 -18.88 -18.20 -6.89
CA VAL A 121 -18.50 -16.79 -6.85
C VAL A 121 -19.49 -15.86 -7.58
N SER A 122 -20.50 -16.44 -8.26
CA SER A 122 -21.31 -15.72 -9.27
C SER A 122 -22.12 -14.56 -8.69
N HIS A 123 -22.44 -14.61 -7.40
CA HIS A 123 -23.29 -13.65 -6.71
C HIS A 123 -22.53 -12.46 -6.08
N VAL A 124 -21.20 -12.43 -6.11
CA VAL A 124 -20.40 -11.39 -5.42
C VAL A 124 -20.68 -9.99 -5.97
N LEU A 125 -20.80 -9.84 -7.29
CA LEU A 125 -21.09 -8.54 -7.92
C LEU A 125 -22.52 -8.07 -7.64
N GLU A 126 -23.47 -9.00 -7.58
CA GLU A 126 -24.86 -8.69 -7.21
C GLU A 126 -24.93 -8.23 -5.75
N ALA A 127 -24.24 -8.92 -4.84
CA ALA A 127 -24.14 -8.54 -3.44
C ALA A 127 -23.51 -7.15 -3.27
N PHE A 128 -22.44 -6.86 -4.02
CA PHE A 128 -21.82 -5.53 -4.06
C PHE A 128 -22.80 -4.45 -4.55
N SER A 129 -23.56 -4.72 -5.62
CA SER A 129 -24.57 -3.81 -6.16
C SER A 129 -25.69 -3.53 -5.17
N LYS A 130 -26.16 -4.57 -4.46
CA LYS A 130 -27.15 -4.43 -3.38
C LYS A 130 -26.65 -3.54 -2.24
N LEU A 131 -25.35 -3.61 -1.89
CA LEU A 131 -24.76 -2.73 -0.87
C LEU A 131 -24.76 -1.26 -1.33
N ILE A 132 -24.43 -0.99 -2.59
CA ILE A 132 -24.46 0.37 -3.16
C ILE A 132 -25.85 0.99 -3.00
N VAL A 133 -26.90 0.26 -3.38
CA VAL A 133 -28.30 0.71 -3.29
C VAL A 133 -28.73 0.84 -1.82
N LYS A 134 -28.46 -0.17 -0.99
CA LYS A 134 -28.82 -0.17 0.45
C LYS A 134 -28.25 1.05 1.18
N HIS A 135 -27.03 1.45 0.84
CA HIS A 135 -26.35 2.58 1.47
C HIS A 135 -26.51 3.90 0.70
N LYS A 136 -27.38 3.94 -0.31
CA LYS A 136 -27.67 5.15 -1.12
C LYS A 136 -26.41 5.80 -1.69
N LEU A 137 -25.42 4.98 -2.08
CA LEU A 137 -24.14 5.51 -2.56
C LEU A 137 -24.27 6.09 -3.96
N SER A 138 -25.17 5.54 -4.78
CA SER A 138 -25.47 6.02 -6.13
C SER A 138 -26.20 7.37 -6.15
N GLU A 139 -26.72 7.84 -5.01
CA GLU A 139 -27.39 9.15 -4.89
C GLU A 139 -26.39 10.29 -4.64
N ARG A 140 -25.09 9.99 -4.51
CA ARG A 140 -24.04 10.99 -4.28
C ARG A 140 -23.51 11.51 -5.62
N ASP A 141 -23.12 12.77 -5.65
CA ASP A 141 -22.56 13.40 -6.85
C ASP A 141 -21.25 12.73 -7.27
N ASN A 142 -21.08 12.55 -8.59
CA ASN A 142 -19.84 12.07 -9.23
C ASN A 142 -19.31 10.71 -8.71
N THR A 143 -20.18 9.79 -8.29
CA THR A 143 -19.74 8.46 -7.86
C THR A 143 -19.49 7.52 -9.02
N ILE A 144 -18.32 6.87 -9.00
CA ILE A 144 -17.96 5.75 -9.88
C ILE A 144 -17.67 4.55 -8.99
N PHE A 145 -18.34 3.43 -9.25
CA PHE A 145 -18.12 2.17 -8.54
C PHE A 145 -17.29 1.24 -9.42
N LYS A 146 -16.17 0.75 -8.90
CA LYS A 146 -15.26 -0.12 -9.64
C LYS A 146 -15.08 -1.43 -8.89
N ALA A 147 -15.05 -2.53 -9.65
CA ALA A 147 -14.52 -3.81 -9.17
C ALA A 147 -13.12 -3.99 -9.77
N VAL A 148 -12.12 -4.20 -8.91
CA VAL A 148 -10.72 -4.40 -9.31
C VAL A 148 -10.31 -5.80 -8.89
N GLY A 149 -9.62 -6.51 -9.77
CA GLY A 149 -9.15 -7.87 -9.50
C GLY A 149 -7.97 -8.23 -10.39
N MET A 150 -7.23 -9.25 -9.96
CA MET A 150 -6.04 -9.70 -10.68
C MET A 150 -6.41 -10.38 -12.01
N VAL A 151 -5.66 -10.04 -13.06
CA VAL A 151 -5.68 -10.76 -14.34
C VAL A 151 -4.65 -11.87 -14.25
N LYS A 152 -5.06 -13.12 -14.45
CA LYS A 152 -4.16 -14.28 -14.49
C LYS A 152 -4.01 -14.78 -15.92
N ASP A 153 -2.80 -15.19 -16.28
CA ASP A 153 -2.49 -15.87 -17.54
C ASP A 153 -2.81 -17.37 -17.53
N LYS A 154 -2.88 -17.99 -16.34
CA LYS A 154 -3.23 -19.41 -16.15
C LYS A 154 -4.68 -19.56 -15.64
N ASN A 155 -5.37 -20.61 -16.09
CA ASN A 155 -6.75 -20.94 -15.70
C ASN A 155 -6.92 -21.46 -14.26
N GLU A 156 -5.87 -21.37 -13.42
CA GLU A 156 -5.91 -21.89 -12.06
C GLU A 156 -6.23 -20.79 -11.03
N GLY A 157 -7.33 -21.01 -10.31
CA GLY A 157 -7.85 -20.12 -9.28
C GLY A 157 -8.62 -18.90 -9.81
N LEU A 158 -9.17 -18.12 -8.89
CA LEU A 158 -10.00 -16.96 -9.23
C LEU A 158 -9.20 -15.86 -9.95
N SER A 159 -9.87 -15.22 -10.92
CA SER A 159 -9.39 -14.05 -11.65
C SER A 159 -10.54 -13.08 -11.90
N ILE A 160 -10.27 -11.89 -12.44
CA ILE A 160 -11.33 -10.93 -12.80
C ILE A 160 -12.37 -11.52 -13.78
N LYS A 161 -11.97 -12.49 -14.63
CA LYS A 161 -12.87 -13.20 -15.56
C LYS A 161 -13.87 -14.11 -14.83
N SER A 162 -13.56 -14.55 -13.61
CA SER A 162 -14.48 -15.34 -12.77
C SER A 162 -15.70 -14.51 -12.35
N TYR A 163 -15.54 -13.19 -12.21
CA TYR A 163 -16.62 -12.26 -11.86
C TYR A 163 -17.29 -11.67 -13.10
N PHE A 164 -16.54 -11.52 -14.19
CA PHE A 164 -17.03 -10.94 -15.45
C PHE A 164 -16.74 -11.89 -16.62
N LEU A 165 -17.67 -12.79 -16.90
CA LEU A 165 -17.51 -13.82 -17.95
C LEU A 165 -17.24 -13.24 -19.36
N ASN A 166 -17.68 -11.99 -19.61
CA ASN A 166 -17.56 -11.33 -20.92
C ASN A 166 -16.30 -10.46 -21.06
N LEU A 167 -15.40 -10.43 -20.06
CA LEU A 167 -14.21 -9.56 -20.09
C LEU A 167 -13.13 -10.08 -21.06
N ARG A 168 -12.92 -9.37 -22.17
CA ARG A 168 -11.88 -9.69 -23.17
C ARG A 168 -10.49 -9.22 -22.69
N SER A 169 -9.49 -10.07 -22.92
CA SER A 169 -8.16 -10.06 -22.28
C SER A 169 -7.22 -8.88 -22.63
N SER A 170 -7.70 -7.82 -23.29
CA SER A 170 -6.82 -6.74 -23.76
C SER A 170 -7.36 -5.36 -23.37
N ARG A 171 -6.75 -4.81 -22.30
CA ARG A 171 -6.93 -3.46 -21.72
C ARG A 171 -8.22 -3.25 -20.90
N LEU A 172 -8.02 -2.95 -19.61
CA LEU A 172 -9.04 -2.83 -18.58
C LEU A 172 -9.10 -1.39 -18.04
N GLU A 173 -9.97 -0.58 -18.61
CA GLU A 173 -10.81 0.32 -17.82
C GLU A 173 -12.25 -0.14 -18.07
N VAL A 174 -12.87 -0.84 -17.11
CA VAL A 174 -14.33 -0.95 -17.07
C VAL A 174 -14.77 0.23 -16.22
N ARG A 175 -15.29 1.26 -16.89
CA ARG A 175 -15.86 2.45 -16.25
C ARG A 175 -17.29 2.21 -15.81
#